data_AF-A0A954J4U1-F1
#
_entry.id   AF-A0A954J4U1-F1
#
_cell.length_a   1.000
_cell.length_b   1.000
_cell.length_c   1.000
_cell.angle_alpha   90.00
_cell.angle_beta   90.00
_cell.angle_gamma   90.00
#
_symmetry.space_group_name_H-M   'P 1'
#
loop_
_entity.id
_entity.type
_entity.pdbx_description
1 polymer ?
#
loop_
_entity_poly.entity_id
_entity_poly.type
_entity_poly.pdbx_seq_one_letter_code
_entity_poly.pdbx_strand_id
1 'polypeptide(L)'
;LDVWRERVARMSPRAEVAIHDARRTNPVAADYCEAFERALRGRPAHALVTIGAGGPLAWIGGGELPEVSARAFDACDRLGAFTAAPAPILVVETGGAPYDDDLYTAQRALELSREVRAPGARVLWIADCAGGIGPPSALEHFVDLLARPLDEARRAERSSYALYSHKAVRFADYLADCSVALASRLPAELVRSIHLEPTSDPNALLAHWLADDPRAEVLVARGAAHRLHLAR
;
A
#
# COMPACT_ATOMS: atom_id res chain seq x y z
N LEU A 1 -23.72 -13.88 -7.26
CA LEU A 1 -23.01 -12.68 -7.75
C LEU A 1 -23.39 -11.45 -6.94
N ASP A 2 -24.67 -11.27 -6.60
CA ASP A 2 -25.12 -10.10 -5.83
C ASP A 2 -24.60 -10.06 -4.39
N VAL A 3 -24.56 -11.20 -3.68
CA VAL A 3 -23.94 -11.32 -2.34
C VAL A 3 -22.46 -10.93 -2.34
N TRP A 4 -21.74 -11.23 -3.43
CA TRP A 4 -20.33 -10.89 -3.60
C TRP A 4 -20.13 -9.40 -3.85
N ARG A 5 -20.97 -8.77 -4.68
CA ARG A 5 -20.96 -7.31 -4.88
C ARG A 5 -21.27 -6.57 -3.58
N GLU A 6 -22.20 -7.07 -2.80
CA GLU A 6 -22.59 -6.49 -1.52
C GLU A 6 -21.51 -6.64 -0.44
N ARG A 7 -20.77 -7.76 -0.41
CA ARG A 7 -19.63 -7.96 0.51
C ARG A 7 -18.39 -7.15 0.11
N VAL A 8 -18.08 -7.05 -1.18
CA VAL A 8 -17.00 -6.19 -1.70
C VAL A 8 -17.32 -4.71 -1.46
N ALA A 9 -18.59 -4.31 -1.60
CA ALA A 9 -19.04 -2.97 -1.21
C ALA A 9 -18.83 -2.71 0.29
N ARG A 10 -19.04 -3.72 1.13
CA ARG A 10 -18.74 -3.70 2.57
C ARG A 10 -17.28 -4.01 2.90
N MET A 11 -16.33 -3.80 1.97
CA MET A 11 -14.90 -3.94 2.27
C MET A 11 -14.57 -3.09 3.50
N SER A 12 -14.30 -3.79 4.60
CA SER A 12 -14.07 -3.18 5.90
C SER A 12 -12.85 -2.26 5.81
N PRO A 13 -12.83 -1.13 6.54
CA PRO A 13 -11.59 -0.41 6.83
C PRO A 13 -10.48 -1.36 7.34
N ARG A 14 -10.85 -2.49 7.97
CA ARG A 14 -9.98 -3.56 8.45
C ARG A 14 -9.37 -4.47 7.37
N ALA A 15 -9.67 -4.28 6.08
CA ALA A 15 -9.00 -5.01 5.00
C ALA A 15 -7.56 -4.48 4.80
N GLU A 16 -6.81 -4.30 5.87
CA GLU A 16 -5.44 -3.83 5.89
C GLU A 16 -4.51 -4.91 5.34
N VAL A 17 -3.28 -4.52 5.02
CA VAL A 17 -2.22 -5.47 4.68
C VAL A 17 -2.00 -6.35 5.92
N ALA A 18 -2.44 -7.60 5.81
CA ALA A 18 -2.39 -8.59 6.89
C ALA A 18 -1.08 -9.38 6.79
N ILE A 19 -0.10 -8.97 7.59
CA ILE A 19 1.22 -9.63 7.74
C ILE A 19 1.53 -9.73 9.26
N HIS A 20 0.48 -9.97 10.08
CA HIS A 20 0.59 -10.12 11.54
C HIS A 20 -0.62 -10.89 12.09
N ASP A 21 -0.45 -11.69 13.15
CA ASP A 21 -1.51 -12.52 13.74
C ASP A 21 -2.76 -11.73 14.15
N ALA A 22 -2.58 -10.50 14.63
CA ALA A 22 -3.67 -9.58 14.96
C ALA A 22 -4.52 -9.14 13.75
N ARG A 23 -4.07 -9.40 12.51
CA ARG A 23 -4.73 -9.00 11.25
C ARG A 23 -5.24 -10.19 10.43
N ARG A 24 -5.19 -11.41 10.97
CA ARG A 24 -5.68 -12.63 10.29
C ARG A 24 -7.21 -12.73 10.18
N THR A 25 -7.95 -11.74 10.68
CA THR A 25 -9.42 -11.68 10.57
C THR A 25 -9.90 -10.86 9.36
N ASN A 26 -9.12 -10.83 8.27
CA ASN A 26 -9.48 -10.06 7.08
C ASN A 26 -10.72 -10.68 6.41
N PRO A 27 -11.85 -9.96 6.31
CA PRO A 27 -13.09 -10.50 5.76
C PRO A 27 -12.99 -10.86 4.28
N VAL A 28 -12.15 -10.15 3.52
CA VAL A 28 -11.90 -10.46 2.10
C VAL A 28 -11.14 -11.77 1.97
N ALA A 29 -10.15 -12.02 2.83
CA ALA A 29 -9.43 -13.29 2.85
C ALA A 29 -10.36 -14.46 3.22
N ALA A 30 -11.25 -14.26 4.20
CA ALA A 30 -12.26 -15.25 4.58
C ALA A 30 -13.20 -15.59 3.41
N ASP A 31 -13.65 -14.59 2.63
CA ASP A 31 -14.46 -14.80 1.43
C ASP A 31 -13.73 -15.65 0.37
N TYR A 32 -12.43 -15.41 0.16
CA TYR A 32 -11.62 -16.23 -0.76
C TYR A 32 -11.47 -17.68 -0.27
N CYS A 33 -11.23 -17.88 1.04
CA CYS A 33 -11.19 -19.21 1.63
C CYS A 33 -12.52 -19.95 1.44
N GLU A 34 -13.65 -19.30 1.74
CA GLU A 34 -15.00 -19.85 1.56
C GLU A 34 -15.26 -20.23 0.09
N ALA A 35 -14.92 -19.34 -0.86
CA ALA A 35 -15.06 -19.59 -2.29
C ALA A 35 -14.26 -20.82 -2.72
N PHE A 36 -13.03 -20.92 -2.23
CA PHE A 36 -12.10 -21.97 -2.58
C PHE A 36 -12.57 -23.33 -2.03
N GLU A 37 -12.99 -23.39 -0.77
CA GLU A 37 -13.58 -24.59 -0.16
C GLU A 37 -14.79 -25.11 -0.95
N ARG A 38 -15.69 -24.20 -1.36
CA ARG A 38 -16.86 -24.53 -2.19
C ARG A 38 -16.45 -25.07 -3.57
N ALA A 39 -15.41 -24.53 -4.18
CA ALA A 39 -14.91 -24.99 -5.47
C ALA A 39 -14.27 -26.39 -5.37
N LEU A 40 -13.57 -26.68 -4.27
CA LEU A 40 -12.96 -27.98 -4.04
C LEU A 40 -13.99 -29.08 -3.78
N ARG A 41 -15.13 -28.77 -3.14
CA ARG A 41 -16.14 -29.77 -2.75
C ARG A 41 -15.53 -30.94 -1.96
N GLY A 42 -14.63 -30.63 -1.03
CA GLY A 42 -13.92 -31.61 -0.19
C GLY A 42 -12.81 -32.40 -0.91
N ARG A 43 -12.50 -32.11 -2.18
CA ARG A 43 -11.34 -32.72 -2.86
C ARG A 43 -10.04 -32.15 -2.29
N PRO A 44 -9.00 -32.99 -2.09
CA PRO A 44 -7.70 -32.51 -1.64
C PRO A 44 -7.07 -31.56 -2.66
N ALA A 45 -6.41 -30.52 -2.17
CA ALA A 45 -5.65 -29.59 -2.99
C ALA A 45 -4.25 -29.45 -2.43
N HIS A 46 -3.26 -29.51 -3.31
CA HIS A 46 -1.86 -29.36 -2.97
C HIS A 46 -1.26 -28.18 -3.73
N ALA A 47 -0.28 -27.52 -3.15
CA ALA A 47 0.46 -26.47 -3.82
C ALA A 47 1.96 -26.58 -3.53
N LEU A 48 2.74 -26.10 -4.51
CA LEU A 48 4.11 -25.69 -4.32
C LEU A 48 4.12 -24.16 -4.29
N VAL A 49 4.59 -23.59 -3.19
CA VAL A 49 4.64 -22.14 -2.99
C VAL A 49 6.09 -21.71 -2.91
N THR A 50 6.43 -20.64 -3.63
CA THR A 50 7.75 -20.03 -3.67
C THR A 50 7.66 -18.56 -3.28
N ILE A 51 8.63 -18.08 -2.50
CA ILE A 51 8.75 -16.67 -2.13
C ILE A 51 10.12 -16.19 -2.57
N GLY A 52 10.16 -15.15 -3.39
CA GLY A 52 11.39 -14.47 -3.81
C GLY A 52 11.63 -13.19 -3.02
N ALA A 53 12.89 -12.74 -2.97
CA ALA A 53 13.27 -11.48 -2.32
C ALA A 53 14.07 -10.58 -3.29
N GLY A 54 13.46 -10.21 -4.42
CA GLY A 54 14.11 -9.35 -5.42
C GLY A 54 15.21 -10.05 -6.25
N GLY A 55 15.10 -11.37 -6.42
CA GLY A 55 16.03 -12.17 -7.22
C GLY A 55 16.09 -13.62 -6.74
N PRO A 56 16.83 -13.93 -5.67
CA PRO A 56 16.94 -15.28 -5.16
C PRO A 56 15.64 -15.76 -4.50
N LEU A 57 15.46 -17.09 -4.53
CA LEU A 57 14.42 -17.80 -3.80
C LEU A 57 14.73 -17.72 -2.30
N ALA A 58 13.84 -17.08 -1.53
CA ALA A 58 13.99 -16.91 -0.09
C ALA A 58 13.30 -18.03 0.70
N TRP A 59 12.26 -18.64 0.13
CA TRP A 59 11.53 -19.75 0.75
C TRP A 59 10.80 -20.60 -0.29
N ILE A 60 10.67 -21.90 0.01
CA ILE A 60 9.89 -22.85 -0.77
C ILE A 60 9.20 -23.84 0.16
N GLY A 61 7.97 -24.21 -0.16
CA GLY A 61 7.22 -25.22 0.56
C GLY A 61 6.24 -25.94 -0.34
N GLY A 62 6.06 -27.23 -0.10
CA GLY A 62 5.04 -28.06 -0.74
C GLY A 62 4.14 -28.73 0.30
N GLY A 63 2.91 -29.05 -0.09
CA GLY A 63 1.99 -29.82 0.75
C GLY A 63 0.52 -29.51 0.45
N GLU A 64 -0.34 -29.90 1.37
CA GLU A 64 -1.76 -29.52 1.33
C GLU A 64 -1.92 -28.00 1.39
N LEU A 65 -2.82 -27.47 0.57
CA LEU A 65 -2.93 -26.04 0.32
C LEU A 65 -3.10 -25.21 1.60
N PRO A 66 -4.00 -25.55 2.55
CA PRO A 66 -4.15 -24.75 3.76
C PRO A 66 -2.86 -24.69 4.59
N GLU A 67 -2.18 -25.84 4.75
CA GLU A 67 -0.97 -25.96 5.55
C GLU A 67 0.23 -25.28 4.92
N VAL A 68 0.44 -25.45 3.61
CA VAL A 68 1.54 -24.80 2.90
C VAL A 68 1.31 -23.29 2.79
N SER A 69 0.06 -22.83 2.65
CA SER A 69 -0.27 -21.40 2.62
C SER A 69 -0.02 -20.74 3.99
N ALA A 70 -0.42 -21.37 5.09
CA ALA A 70 -0.15 -20.85 6.43
C ALA A 70 1.35 -20.69 6.69
N ARG A 71 2.16 -21.71 6.36
CA ARG A 71 3.62 -21.65 6.48
C ARG A 71 4.24 -20.59 5.55
N ALA A 72 3.68 -20.39 4.36
CA ALA A 72 4.13 -19.36 3.42
C ALA A 72 3.83 -17.95 3.95
N PHE A 73 2.66 -17.72 4.54
CA PHE A 73 2.33 -16.42 5.15
C PHE A 73 3.26 -16.10 6.31
N ASP A 74 3.54 -17.05 7.20
CA ASP A 74 4.52 -16.84 8.28
C ASP A 74 5.92 -16.53 7.73
N ALA A 75 6.31 -17.14 6.61
CA ALA A 75 7.57 -16.84 5.94
C ALA A 75 7.57 -15.43 5.33
N CYS A 76 6.49 -15.02 4.67
CA CYS A 76 6.32 -13.64 4.18
C CYS A 76 6.44 -12.63 5.32
N ASP A 77 5.81 -12.90 6.47
CA ASP A 77 5.84 -12.00 7.62
C ASP A 77 7.26 -11.82 8.15
N ARG A 78 7.99 -12.92 8.35
CA ARG A 78 9.39 -12.87 8.81
C ARG A 78 10.33 -12.21 7.81
N LEU A 79 10.09 -12.37 6.52
CA LEU A 79 10.98 -11.87 5.46
C LEU A 79 10.66 -10.42 5.06
N GLY A 80 9.41 -9.99 5.23
CA GLY A 80 8.88 -8.76 4.66
C GLY A 80 8.45 -7.71 5.68
N ALA A 81 8.31 -8.04 6.96
CA ALA A 81 7.92 -7.09 8.00
C ALA A 81 9.12 -6.54 8.78
N PHE A 82 9.14 -5.23 8.97
CA PHE A 82 10.18 -4.49 9.68
C PHE A 82 9.52 -3.59 10.72
N THR A 83 10.09 -3.52 11.92
CA THR A 83 9.57 -2.65 12.99
C THR A 83 10.49 -1.46 13.23
N ALA A 84 9.92 -0.27 13.39
CA ALA A 84 10.62 0.96 13.73
C ALA A 84 9.75 1.89 14.59
N ALA A 85 10.37 2.84 15.29
CA ALA A 85 9.62 3.91 15.95
C ALA A 85 9.03 4.85 14.88
N PRO A 86 7.80 5.38 15.08
CA PRO A 86 7.25 6.38 14.17
C PRO A 86 8.12 7.64 14.10
N ALA A 87 8.39 8.13 12.90
CA ALA A 87 9.27 9.28 12.68
C ALA A 87 8.51 10.52 12.14
N PRO A 88 8.98 11.74 12.43
CA PRO A 88 8.40 12.98 11.90
C PRO A 88 8.77 13.26 10.44
N ILE A 89 9.86 12.66 9.94
CA ILE A 89 10.27 12.75 8.53
C ILE A 89 10.44 11.32 7.99
N LEU A 90 9.74 11.03 6.90
CA LEU A 90 9.83 9.73 6.22
C LEU A 90 10.37 9.93 4.81
N VAL A 91 11.32 9.10 4.41
CA VAL A 91 11.71 8.91 3.01
C VAL A 91 11.20 7.54 2.58
N VAL A 92 10.20 7.53 1.71
CA VAL A 92 9.55 6.31 1.22
C VAL A 92 10.00 6.09 -0.22
N GLU A 93 10.84 5.09 -0.43
CA GLU A 93 11.31 4.67 -1.75
C GLU A 93 10.53 3.42 -2.18
N THR A 94 9.87 3.50 -3.33
CA THR A 94 8.86 2.52 -3.74
C THR A 94 9.45 1.15 -4.08
N GLY A 95 10.65 1.10 -4.65
CA GLY A 95 11.34 -0.15 -5.00
C GLY A 95 11.63 -0.34 -6.49
N GLY A 96 11.34 0.66 -7.34
CA GLY A 96 11.54 0.58 -8.78
C GLY A 96 10.55 -0.35 -9.50
N ALA A 97 10.77 -0.51 -10.82
CA ALA A 97 9.90 -1.31 -11.67
C ALA A 97 9.83 -2.79 -11.22
N PRO A 98 8.64 -3.42 -11.32
CA PRO A 98 7.38 -2.87 -11.85
C PRO A 98 6.54 -2.14 -10.79
N TYR A 99 7.05 -1.96 -9.58
CA TYR A 99 6.25 -1.46 -8.44
C TYR A 99 5.99 0.04 -8.49
N ASP A 100 6.78 0.79 -9.27
CA ASP A 100 6.63 2.23 -9.46
C ASP A 100 6.39 2.63 -10.93
N ASP A 101 5.93 1.71 -11.78
CA ASP A 101 5.60 2.03 -13.16
C ASP A 101 4.47 3.06 -13.26
N ASP A 102 3.50 3.01 -12.34
CA ASP A 102 2.37 3.93 -12.29
C ASP A 102 1.99 4.35 -10.86
N LEU A 103 1.34 5.51 -10.75
CA LEU A 103 0.93 6.10 -9.48
C LEU A 103 0.04 5.16 -8.65
N TYR A 104 -0.93 4.50 -9.30
CA TYR A 104 -1.90 3.61 -8.67
C TYR A 104 -1.26 2.39 -7.99
N THR A 105 -0.18 1.89 -8.58
CA THR A 105 0.62 0.78 -8.06
C THR A 105 1.59 1.28 -7.00
N ALA A 106 2.29 2.37 -7.29
CA ALA A 106 3.33 2.94 -6.44
C ALA A 106 2.80 3.34 -5.05
N GLN A 107 1.58 3.88 -4.97
CA GLN A 107 0.99 4.38 -3.71
C GLN A 107 0.92 3.31 -2.60
N ARG A 108 1.01 2.03 -2.96
CA ARG A 108 1.10 0.91 -2.01
C ARG A 108 2.25 1.08 -1.01
N ALA A 109 3.35 1.71 -1.43
CA ALA A 109 4.48 2.00 -0.56
C ALA A 109 4.10 2.90 0.64
N LEU A 110 3.18 3.85 0.44
CA LEU A 110 2.66 4.71 1.50
C LEU A 110 1.78 3.93 2.48
N GLU A 111 0.89 3.07 1.97
CA GLU A 111 0.06 2.20 2.82
C GLU A 111 0.92 1.28 3.69
N LEU A 112 1.96 0.67 3.12
CA LEU A 112 2.87 -0.24 3.82
C LEU A 112 3.83 0.45 4.78
N SER A 113 3.94 1.77 4.74
CA SER A 113 4.77 2.57 5.65
C SER A 113 3.97 3.44 6.63
N ARG A 114 2.64 3.32 6.63
CA ARG A 114 1.73 4.18 7.41
C ARG A 114 1.99 4.14 8.91
N GLU A 115 2.34 2.99 9.48
CA GLU A 115 2.49 2.87 10.95
C GLU A 115 3.76 3.49 11.49
N VAL A 116 4.82 3.55 10.68
CA VAL A 116 6.08 4.19 11.07
C VAL A 116 6.07 5.70 10.80
N ARG A 117 4.91 6.26 10.49
CA ARG A 117 4.69 7.69 10.25
C ARG A 117 4.09 8.35 11.48
N ALA A 118 4.82 9.29 12.08
CA ALA A 118 4.28 10.10 13.16
C ALA A 118 3.12 11.00 12.66
N PRO A 119 2.17 11.39 13.53
CA PRO A 119 1.15 12.37 13.17
C PRO A 119 1.77 13.69 12.69
N GLY A 120 1.28 14.23 11.58
CA GLY A 120 1.79 15.47 11.00
C GLY A 120 3.17 15.34 10.32
N ALA A 121 3.65 14.12 10.06
CA ALA A 121 4.94 13.90 9.43
C ALA A 121 5.04 14.53 8.04
N ARG A 122 6.27 14.83 7.62
CA ARG A 122 6.61 15.18 6.25
C ARG A 122 7.13 13.92 5.55
N VAL A 123 6.53 13.56 4.42
CA VAL A 123 6.88 12.34 3.69
C VAL A 123 7.48 12.72 2.34
N LEU A 124 8.73 12.35 2.12
CA LEU A 124 9.35 12.36 0.80
C LEU A 124 9.13 11.00 0.15
N TRP A 125 8.22 10.94 -0.81
CA TRP A 125 7.90 9.77 -1.59
C TRP A 125 8.64 9.77 -2.92
N ILE A 126 9.39 8.70 -3.18
CA ILE A 126 10.19 8.51 -4.39
C ILE A 126 9.55 7.35 -5.17
N ALA A 127 8.96 7.68 -6.32
CA ALA A 127 8.31 6.75 -7.23
C ALA A 127 8.42 7.29 -8.66
N ASP A 128 8.97 6.51 -9.58
CA ASP A 128 9.24 6.99 -10.93
C ASP A 128 7.97 7.35 -11.72
N CYS A 129 6.94 6.51 -11.67
CA CYS A 129 5.63 6.69 -12.30
C CYS A 129 5.71 7.00 -13.81
N ALA A 130 6.65 6.34 -14.50
CA ALA A 130 6.94 6.55 -15.92
C ALA A 130 5.77 6.25 -16.86
N GLY A 131 4.94 5.28 -16.48
CA GLY A 131 3.72 4.87 -17.16
C GLY A 131 2.51 5.73 -16.80
N GLY A 132 2.68 6.78 -16.00
CA GLY A 132 1.61 7.71 -15.63
C GLY A 132 0.80 7.23 -14.42
N ILE A 133 -0.52 7.31 -14.52
CA ILE A 133 -1.45 7.08 -13.39
C ILE A 133 -1.72 5.59 -13.16
N GLY A 134 -1.78 4.81 -14.23
CA GLY A 134 -2.12 3.39 -14.22
C GLY A 134 -3.16 3.06 -15.30
N PRO A 135 -3.93 1.97 -15.15
CA PRO A 135 -4.93 1.58 -16.15
C PRO A 135 -6.00 2.68 -16.32
N PRO A 136 -6.67 2.81 -17.48
CA PRO A 136 -7.59 3.92 -17.76
C PRO A 136 -8.67 4.14 -16.70
N SER A 137 -9.20 3.09 -16.11
CA SER A 137 -10.21 3.15 -15.04
C SER A 137 -9.68 3.65 -13.69
N ALA A 138 -8.35 3.73 -13.50
CA ALA A 138 -7.74 4.40 -12.36
C ALA A 138 -7.80 5.94 -12.50
N LEU A 139 -7.98 6.49 -13.70
CA LEU A 139 -8.18 7.93 -13.85
C LEU A 139 -9.48 8.38 -13.14
N GLU A 140 -10.59 7.74 -13.48
CA GLU A 140 -11.92 8.10 -12.95
C GLU A 140 -12.08 7.71 -11.47
N HIS A 141 -11.79 6.47 -11.11
CA HIS A 141 -12.11 5.98 -9.78
C HIS A 141 -11.00 6.25 -8.75
N PHE A 142 -9.81 6.64 -9.17
CA PHE A 142 -8.70 6.93 -8.26
C PHE A 142 -8.24 8.39 -8.33
N VAL A 143 -7.86 8.92 -9.48
CA VAL A 143 -7.37 10.32 -9.58
C VAL A 143 -8.49 11.34 -9.42
N ASP A 144 -9.60 11.22 -10.14
CA ASP A 144 -10.70 12.20 -10.04
C ASP A 144 -11.33 12.20 -8.65
N LEU A 145 -11.32 11.04 -7.98
CA LEU A 145 -11.76 10.94 -6.59
C LEU A 145 -10.77 11.62 -5.63
N LEU A 146 -9.46 11.38 -5.81
CA LEU A 146 -8.42 12.03 -5.01
C LEU A 146 -8.35 13.54 -5.23
N ALA A 147 -8.72 14.04 -6.40
CA ALA A 147 -8.70 15.45 -6.71
C ALA A 147 -9.78 16.27 -5.96
N ARG A 148 -10.76 15.60 -5.34
CA ARG A 148 -11.76 16.23 -4.47
C ARG A 148 -11.14 16.66 -3.14
N PRO A 149 -11.78 17.56 -2.37
CA PRO A 149 -11.37 17.82 -1.00
C PRO A 149 -11.19 16.52 -0.21
N LEU A 150 -10.10 16.40 0.57
CA LEU A 150 -9.75 15.14 1.24
C LEU A 150 -10.90 14.58 2.08
N ASP A 151 -11.65 15.43 2.79
CA ASP A 151 -12.80 14.98 3.58
C ASP A 151 -13.93 14.39 2.72
N GLU A 152 -14.11 14.87 1.49
CA GLU A 152 -15.06 14.28 0.53
C GLU A 152 -14.52 12.97 -0.01
N ALA A 153 -13.25 12.92 -0.41
CA ALA A 153 -12.61 11.71 -0.93
C ALA A 153 -12.63 10.57 0.11
N ARG A 154 -12.43 10.88 1.39
CA ARG A 154 -12.50 9.92 2.52
C ARG A 154 -13.91 9.41 2.80
N ARG A 155 -14.93 10.22 2.50
CA ARG A 155 -16.35 9.90 2.70
C ARG A 155 -17.01 9.32 1.46
N ALA A 156 -16.33 9.35 0.31
CA ALA A 156 -16.85 8.79 -0.93
C ALA A 156 -17.28 7.34 -0.72
N GLU A 157 -18.53 7.09 -1.10
CA GLU A 157 -19.39 6.08 -0.50
C GLU A 157 -18.80 4.67 -0.40
N ARG A 158 -18.95 4.11 0.79
CA ARG A 158 -18.83 2.68 1.12
C ARG A 158 -20.02 1.84 0.63
N SER A 159 -21.01 2.44 -0.05
CA SER A 159 -22.26 1.78 -0.49
C SER A 159 -22.29 1.37 -1.96
N SER A 160 -21.47 1.98 -2.82
CA SER A 160 -21.39 1.67 -4.25
C SER A 160 -19.93 1.50 -4.70
N TYR A 161 -19.35 0.34 -4.38
CA TYR A 161 -17.95 0.06 -4.72
C TYR A 161 -17.72 0.12 -6.24
N ALA A 162 -16.86 1.07 -6.64
CA ALA A 162 -16.23 1.08 -7.94
C ALA A 162 -14.83 0.49 -7.83
N LEU A 163 -14.40 -0.29 -8.82
CA LEU A 163 -13.04 -0.83 -8.85
C LEU A 163 -12.03 0.34 -8.76
N TYR A 164 -11.01 0.21 -7.89
CA TYR A 164 -9.98 1.22 -7.58
C TYR A 164 -10.34 2.31 -6.56
N SER A 165 -11.62 2.61 -6.35
CA SER A 165 -12.07 3.68 -5.43
C SER A 165 -11.56 3.51 -3.99
N HIS A 166 -11.48 2.27 -3.49
CA HIS A 166 -11.00 1.98 -2.14
C HIS A 166 -9.55 2.43 -1.89
N LYS A 167 -8.69 2.42 -2.92
CA LYS A 167 -7.32 2.93 -2.78
C LYS A 167 -7.29 4.45 -2.68
N ALA A 168 -8.14 5.14 -3.42
CA ALA A 168 -8.24 6.59 -3.32
C ALA A 168 -8.75 7.02 -1.95
N VAL A 169 -9.73 6.32 -1.38
CA VAL A 169 -10.20 6.57 0.00
C VAL A 169 -9.05 6.40 0.99
N ARG A 170 -8.28 5.31 0.89
CA ARG A 170 -7.12 5.06 1.78
C ARG A 170 -6.01 6.07 1.64
N PHE A 171 -5.73 6.49 0.41
CA PHE A 171 -4.72 7.49 0.13
C PHE A 171 -5.18 8.86 0.63
N ALA A 172 -6.46 9.22 0.49
CA ALA A 172 -7.00 10.42 1.11
C ALA A 172 -6.94 10.37 2.65
N ASP A 173 -7.23 9.21 3.26
CA ASP A 173 -7.04 8.99 4.70
C ASP A 173 -5.56 9.07 5.13
N TYR A 174 -4.62 8.72 4.25
CA TYR A 174 -3.20 8.91 4.50
C TYR A 174 -2.85 10.40 4.48
N LEU A 175 -3.26 11.12 3.43
CA LEU A 175 -2.96 12.55 3.24
C LEU A 175 -3.60 13.46 4.29
N ALA A 176 -4.67 13.03 4.97
CA ALA A 176 -5.31 13.81 6.03
C ALA A 176 -4.41 14.07 7.25
N ASP A 177 -3.39 13.24 7.47
CA ASP A 177 -2.56 13.27 8.67
C ASP A 177 -1.08 13.59 8.39
N CYS A 178 -0.70 13.89 7.14
CA CYS A 178 0.69 14.20 6.77
C CYS A 178 0.78 15.01 5.47
N SER A 179 1.91 15.69 5.24
CA SER A 179 2.26 16.21 3.92
C SER A 179 3.11 15.21 3.14
N VAL A 180 2.89 15.12 1.83
CA VAL A 180 3.64 14.20 0.96
C VAL A 180 4.20 14.97 -0.21
N ALA A 181 5.52 14.98 -0.31
CA ALA A 181 6.24 15.43 -1.49
C ALA A 181 6.59 14.23 -2.38
N LEU A 182 6.31 14.33 -3.68
CA LEU A 182 6.53 13.27 -4.65
C LEU A 182 7.65 13.65 -5.63
N ALA A 183 8.70 12.84 -5.65
CA ALA A 183 9.70 12.81 -6.71
C ALA A 183 9.29 11.76 -7.76
N SER A 184 8.85 12.21 -8.95
CA SER A 184 8.37 11.34 -10.04
C SER A 184 8.51 12.00 -11.42
N ARG A 185 8.24 11.25 -12.49
CA ARG A 185 8.09 11.76 -13.87
C ARG A 185 6.69 12.29 -14.19
N LEU A 186 5.77 12.33 -13.23
CA LEU A 186 4.43 12.86 -13.45
C LEU A 186 4.45 14.38 -13.65
N PRO A 187 3.52 14.94 -14.45
CA PRO A 187 3.35 16.38 -14.54
C PRO A 187 3.08 17.02 -13.18
N ALA A 188 3.74 18.13 -12.87
CA ALA A 188 3.62 18.79 -11.57
C ALA A 188 2.18 19.25 -11.28
N GLU A 189 1.43 19.60 -12.32
CA GLU A 189 0.01 19.97 -12.24
C GLU A 189 -0.85 18.80 -11.77
N LEU A 190 -0.60 17.59 -12.29
CA LEU A 190 -1.28 16.37 -11.87
C LEU A 190 -0.94 16.01 -10.43
N VAL A 191 0.34 16.13 -10.04
CA VAL A 191 0.77 15.85 -8.66
C VAL A 191 0.06 16.79 -7.67
N ARG A 192 0.00 18.08 -7.98
CA ARG A 192 -0.72 19.07 -7.15
C ARG A 192 -2.21 18.83 -7.13
N SER A 193 -2.82 18.38 -8.24
CA SER A 193 -4.27 18.16 -8.30
C SER A 193 -4.75 17.06 -7.37
N ILE A 194 -3.87 16.20 -6.86
CA ILE A 194 -4.18 15.12 -5.91
C ILE A 194 -3.56 15.37 -4.51
N HIS A 195 -3.37 16.64 -4.14
CA HIS A 195 -2.89 17.09 -2.81
C HIS A 195 -1.45 16.69 -2.47
N LEU A 196 -0.62 16.42 -3.47
CA LEU A 196 0.82 16.14 -3.29
C LEU A 196 1.68 17.36 -3.67
N GLU A 197 2.88 17.43 -3.12
CA GLU A 197 3.89 18.45 -3.46
C GLU A 197 4.90 17.88 -4.46
N PRO A 198 4.95 18.31 -5.73
CA PRO A 198 5.95 17.82 -6.67
C PRO A 198 7.35 18.34 -6.28
N THR A 199 8.36 17.47 -6.34
CA THR A 199 9.76 17.86 -6.22
C THR A 199 10.61 17.26 -7.33
N SER A 200 11.48 18.08 -7.93
CA SER A 200 12.50 17.65 -8.89
C SER A 200 13.85 17.38 -8.23
N ASP A 201 14.02 17.79 -6.96
CA ASP A 201 15.26 17.62 -6.21
C ASP A 201 14.93 17.10 -4.79
N PRO A 202 14.84 15.77 -4.62
CA PRO A 202 14.54 15.17 -3.31
C PRO A 202 15.61 15.47 -2.27
N ASN A 203 16.88 15.65 -2.68
CA ASN A 203 17.98 15.92 -1.76
C ASN A 203 17.89 17.35 -1.23
N ALA A 204 17.63 18.34 -2.09
CA ALA A 204 17.46 19.72 -1.68
C ALA A 204 16.23 19.88 -0.76
N LEU A 205 15.13 19.19 -1.06
CA LEU A 205 13.94 19.20 -0.21
C LEU A 205 14.22 18.63 1.19
N LEU A 206 14.88 17.46 1.26
CA LEU A 206 15.23 16.85 2.54
C LEU A 206 16.20 17.74 3.34
N ALA A 207 17.20 18.33 2.68
CA ALA A 207 18.11 19.28 3.31
C ALA A 207 17.37 20.51 3.86
N HIS A 208 16.37 21.01 3.13
CA HIS A 208 15.52 22.10 3.60
C HIS A 208 14.71 21.73 4.84
N TRP A 209 14.09 20.55 4.87
CA TRP A 209 13.36 20.09 6.07
C TRP A 209 14.25 19.94 7.30
N LEU A 210 15.49 19.49 7.11
CA LEU A 210 16.47 19.33 8.18
C LEU A 210 17.13 20.65 8.60
N ALA A 211 16.98 21.72 7.82
CA ALA A 211 17.49 23.04 8.22
C ALA A 211 16.69 23.62 9.41
N ASP A 212 15.38 23.31 9.48
CA ASP A 212 14.50 23.74 10.58
C ASP A 212 14.84 23.01 11.90
N ASP A 213 15.13 21.71 11.81
CA ASP A 213 15.52 20.86 12.94
C ASP A 213 16.56 19.81 12.50
N PRO A 214 17.86 20.10 12.68
CA PRO A 214 18.93 19.16 12.33
C PRO A 214 18.96 17.88 13.16
N ARG A 215 18.17 17.79 14.25
CA ARG A 215 18.07 16.61 15.11
C ARG A 215 16.81 15.80 14.84
N ALA A 216 15.97 16.21 13.88
CA ALA A 216 14.79 15.47 13.51
C ALA A 216 15.16 14.04 13.08
N GLU A 217 14.46 13.05 13.64
CA GLU A 217 14.62 11.67 13.21
C GLU A 217 14.05 11.48 11.80
N VAL A 218 14.86 10.89 10.94
CA VAL A 218 14.47 10.55 9.56
C VAL A 218 14.42 9.04 9.43
N LEU A 219 13.26 8.50 9.05
CA LEU A 219 13.11 7.08 8.73
C LEU A 219 13.12 6.87 7.22
N VAL A 220 13.99 5.96 6.76
CA VAL A 220 14.08 5.60 5.33
C VAL A 220 13.47 4.22 5.10
N ALA A 221 12.30 4.19 4.47
CA ALA A 221 11.60 2.98 4.05
C ALA A 221 11.99 2.64 2.59
N ARG A 222 12.91 1.69 2.42
CA ARG A 222 13.42 1.25 1.11
C ARG A 222 12.61 0.08 0.57
N GLY A 223 12.32 0.06 -0.73
CA GLY A 223 11.53 -0.99 -1.37
C GLY A 223 10.14 -1.15 -0.75
N ALA A 224 9.56 -0.03 -0.32
CA ALA A 224 8.40 -0.03 0.56
C ALA A 224 7.13 -0.59 -0.10
N ALA A 225 7.07 -0.74 -1.44
CA ALA A 225 5.92 -1.38 -2.10
C ALA A 225 5.80 -2.90 -1.83
N HIS A 226 6.87 -3.55 -1.36
CA HIS A 226 6.90 -4.99 -1.06
C HIS A 226 7.44 -5.32 0.33
N ARG A 227 7.59 -4.30 1.20
CA ARG A 227 8.01 -4.45 2.60
C ARG A 227 7.02 -3.73 3.50
N LEU A 228 6.61 -4.39 4.58
CA LEU A 228 5.74 -3.80 5.57
C LEU A 228 6.57 -3.16 6.68
N HIS A 229 6.26 -1.92 7.03
CA HIS A 229 6.88 -1.18 8.12
C HIS A 229 5.85 -0.96 9.22
N LEU A 230 6.09 -1.57 10.38
CA LEU A 230 5.23 -1.56 11.56
C LEU A 230 5.82 -0.68 12.65
N ALA A 231 4.95 -0.04 13.43
CA ALA A 231 5.38 0.66 14.64
C ALA A 231 5.88 -0.35 15.70
N ARG A 232 6.93 0.02 16.46
CA ARG A 232 7.37 -0.72 17.65
C ARG A 232 6.55 -0.39 18.89
#